data_AF-A0A101I223-F1
#
_entry.id   AF-A0A101I223-F1
#
_cell.length_a   1.000
_cell.length_b   1.000
_cell.length_c   1.000
_cell.angle_alpha   90.00
_cell.angle_beta   90.00
_cell.angle_gamma   90.00
#
_symmetry.space_group_name_H-M   'P 1'
#
loop_
_entity.id
_entity.type
_entity.pdbx_description
1 polymer ?
#
loop_
_entity_poly.entity_id
_entity_poly.type
_entity_poly.pdbx_seq_one_letter_code
_entity_poly.pdbx_strand_id
1 'polypeptide(L)' 'MVLILIFVRGESSKDESKKHFEKGNEYYIKGLYEEAEKELRETIRINPDDADAHNNLGVLLYK' A
#
# COMPACT_ATOMS: atom_id res chain seq x y z
N MET A 1 -21.16 -25.96 9.67
CA MET A 1 -21.18 -25.02 8.52
C MET A 1 -20.80 -23.60 8.98
N VAL A 2 -19.55 -23.37 9.36
CA VAL A 2 -19.04 -22.00 9.60
C VAL A 2 -17.55 -22.01 9.27
N LEU A 3 -17.18 -21.53 8.07
CA LEU A 3 -15.83 -21.09 7.65
C LEU A 3 -15.87 -20.68 6.17
N ILE A 4 -16.61 -19.61 5.83
CA ILE A 4 -16.57 -18.99 4.47
C ILE A 4 -16.24 -17.49 4.55
N LEU A 5 -16.14 -16.89 5.75
CA LEU A 5 -15.94 -15.44 5.89
C LEU A 5 -14.47 -14.97 5.82
N ILE A 6 -13.49 -15.88 5.70
CA ILE A 6 -12.07 -15.49 5.62
C ILE A 6 -11.66 -15.20 4.15
N PHE A 7 -12.25 -15.89 3.17
CA PHE A 7 -11.84 -15.74 1.76
C PHE A 7 -12.31 -14.42 1.11
N VAL A 8 -13.52 -13.95 1.45
CA VAL A 8 -14.07 -12.72 0.84
C VAL A 8 -13.38 -11.44 1.33
N ARG A 9 -12.87 -11.45 2.57
CA ARG A 9 -12.25 -10.26 3.18
C ARG A 9 -10.82 -10.01 2.71
N GLY A 10 -10.12 -11.06 2.29
CA GLY A 10 -8.71 -10.99 1.87
C GLY A 10 -8.49 -10.45 0.45
N GLU A 11 -9.42 -10.67 -0.47
CA GLU A 11 -9.33 -10.10 -1.83
C GLU A 11 -9.61 -8.60 -1.81
N SER A 12 -10.67 -8.18 -1.11
CA SER A 12 -11.01 -6.76 -0.97
C SER A 12 -9.92 -5.94 -0.28
N SER A 13 -9.23 -6.49 0.71
CA SER A 13 -8.13 -5.78 1.39
C SER A 13 -6.88 -5.68 0.51
N LYS A 14 -6.59 -6.72 -0.29
CA LYS A 14 -5.48 -6.68 -1.25
C LYS A 14 -5.72 -5.65 -2.37
N ASP A 15 -6.94 -5.55 -2.86
CA ASP A 15 -7.31 -4.54 -3.87
C ASP A 15 -7.19 -3.12 -3.31
N GLU A 16 -7.58 -2.91 -2.05
CA GLU A 16 -7.42 -1.62 -1.36
C GLU A 16 -5.94 -1.26 -1.16
N SER A 17 -5.13 -2.21 -0.68
CA SER A 17 -3.68 -2.05 -0.54
C SER A 17 -3.02 -1.66 -1.88
N LYS A 18 -3.36 -2.38 -2.96
CA LYS A 18 -2.83 -2.09 -4.30
C LYS A 18 -3.20 -0.69 -4.79
N LYS A 19 -4.42 -0.22 -4.51
CA LYS A 19 -4.86 1.12 -4.89
C LYS A 19 -4.06 2.20 -4.15
N HIS A 20 -3.77 2.01 -2.87
CA HIS A 20 -2.90 2.91 -2.11
C HIS A 20 -1.47 2.89 -2.68
N PHE A 21 -0.95 1.71 -3.03
CA PHE A 21 0.38 1.59 -3.63
C PHE A 21 0.49 2.35 -4.96
N GLU A 22 -0.47 2.16 -5.87
CA GLU A 22 -0.49 2.83 -7.17
C GLU A 22 -0.55 4.36 -7.03
N LYS A 23 -1.37 4.88 -6.11
CA LYS A 23 -1.41 6.32 -5.79
C LYS A 23 -0.11 6.83 -5.21
N GLY A 24 0.51 6.09 -4.29
CA GLY A 24 1.80 6.44 -3.71
C GLY A 24 2.86 6.63 -4.80
N ASN A 25 2.90 5.72 -5.77
CA ASN A 25 3.80 5.82 -6.92
C ASN A 25 3.46 7.01 -7.83
N GLU A 26 2.18 7.29 -8.05
CA GLU A 26 1.75 8.45 -8.84
C GLU A 26 2.18 9.78 -8.18
N TYR A 27 1.98 9.91 -6.88
CA TYR A 27 2.43 11.06 -6.10
C TYR A 27 3.96 11.20 -6.11
N TYR A 28 4.68 10.07 -5.99
CA TYR A 28 6.14 10.06 -6.08
C TYR A 28 6.63 10.62 -7.43
N ILE A 29 6.02 10.19 -8.55
CA ILE A 29 6.36 10.68 -9.89
C ILE A 29 6.07 12.18 -10.03
N LYS A 30 5.03 12.68 -9.36
CA LYS A 30 4.65 14.10 -9.33
C LYS A 30 5.53 14.93 -8.39
N GLY A 31 6.42 14.31 -7.61
CA GLY A 31 7.24 14.99 -6.59
C GLY A 31 6.44 15.41 -5.34
N LEU A 32 5.23 14.88 -5.17
CA LEU A 32 4.36 15.11 -4.01
C LEU A 32 4.71 14.08 -2.94
N TYR A 33 5.84 14.31 -2.26
CA TYR A 33 6.48 13.31 -1.41
C TYR A 33 5.69 13.00 -0.14
N GLU A 34 5.05 13.99 0.47
CA GLU A 34 4.24 13.82 1.67
C GLU A 34 3.00 12.93 1.40
N GLU A 35 2.35 13.13 0.26
CA GLU A 35 1.21 12.33 -0.19
C GLU A 35 1.64 10.93 -0.59
N ALA A 36 2.81 10.79 -1.24
CA ALA A 36 3.39 9.50 -1.55
C ALA A 36 3.66 8.70 -0.27
N GLU A 37 4.24 9.33 0.75
CA GLU A 37 4.51 8.70 2.05
C GLU A 37 3.22 8.17 2.69
N LYS A 38 2.18 9.01 2.71
CA LYS A 38 0.89 8.65 3.31
C LYS A 38 0.27 7.42 2.66
N GLU A 39 0.25 7.37 1.33
CA GLU A 39 -0.36 6.27 0.59
C GLU A 39 0.49 4.98 0.70
N LEU A 40 1.82 5.08 0.72
CA LEU A 40 2.71 3.93 0.94
C LEU A 40 2.56 3.36 2.37
N ARG A 41 2.40 4.22 3.38
CA ARG A 41 2.12 3.77 4.75
C ARG A 41 0.77 3.07 4.88
N GLU A 42 -0.23 3.52 4.14
CA GLU A 42 -1.55 2.87 4.12
C GLU A 42 -1.50 1.50 3.43
N THR A 43 -0.68 1.38 2.38
CA THR A 43 -0.37 0.09 1.76
C THR A 43 0.20 -0.88 2.78
N ILE A 44 1.20 -0.46 3.56
CA ILE A 44 1.82 -1.26 4.63
C ILE A 44 0.84 -1.56 5.78
N ARG A 45 -0.08 -0.65 6.10
CA ARG A 45 -1.10 -0.88 7.14
C ARG A 45 -2.05 -2.02 6.76
N ILE A 46 -2.39 -2.13 5.47
CA ILE A 46 -3.33 -3.13 4.95
C ILE A 46 -2.60 -4.44 4.59
N ASN A 47 -1.42 -4.33 3.97
CA ASN A 47 -0.53 -5.44 3.62
C ASN A 47 0.88 -5.20 4.21
N PRO A 48 1.12 -5.60 5.47
CA PRO A 48 2.40 -5.37 6.13
C PRO A 48 3.60 -6.03 5.46
N ASP A 49 3.37 -7.06 4.64
CA ASP A 49 4.40 -7.82 3.95
C ASP A 49 4.67 -7.33 2.51
N ASP A 50 4.11 -6.18 2.12
CA ASP A 50 4.31 -5.58 0.80
C ASP A 50 5.75 -5.05 0.65
N ALA A 51 6.61 -5.88 0.07
CA ALA A 51 8.02 -5.57 -0.12
C ALA A 51 8.25 -4.32 -1.00
N ASP A 52 7.38 -4.10 -2.00
CA ASP A 52 7.49 -2.96 -2.91
C ASP A 52 7.13 -1.66 -2.17
N ALA A 53 6.09 -1.68 -1.33
CA ALA A 53 5.73 -0.53 -0.51
C ALA A 53 6.83 -0.14 0.48
N HIS A 54 7.46 -1.11 1.15
CA HIS A 54 8.61 -0.86 2.02
C HIS A 54 9.80 -0.29 1.25
N ASN A 55 10.11 -0.84 0.08
CA ASN A 55 11.20 -0.36 -0.75
C ASN A 55 10.96 1.08 -1.21
N ASN A 56 9.75 1.39 -1.72
CA ASN A 56 9.41 2.72 -2.20
C ASN A 56 9.39 3.74 -1.06
N LEU A 57 8.91 3.36 0.13
CA LEU A 57 8.97 4.21 1.31
C LEU A 57 10.43 4.45 1.74
N GLY A 58 11.29 3.43 1.66
CA GLY A 58 12.72 3.57 1.92
C GLY A 58 13.40 4.55 0.95
N VAL A 59 13.13 4.41 -0.36
CA VAL A 59 13.64 5.34 -1.39
C VAL A 59 13.14 6.76 -1.15
N LEU A 60 11.87 6.92 -0.82
CA LEU A 60 11.24 8.21 -0.54
C LEU A 60 11.89 8.92 0.65
N LEU A 61 12.13 8.19 1.74
CA LEU A 61 12.68 8.75 2.99
C LEU A 61 14.20 8.93 2.98
N TYR A 62 14.90 8.24 2.07
CA TYR A 62 16.35 8.37 1.93
C TYR A 62 16.76 9.63 1.14
N LYS A 63 15.90 10.10 0.25
CA LYS A 63 16.13 11.24 -0.63
C LYS A 63 15.94 12.56 0.11
#